data_AF-A0AAI9TZN0-F1
#
_entry.id   AF-A0AAI9TZN0-F1
#
_cell.length_a   1.000
_cell.length_b   1.000
_cell.length_c   1.000
_cell.angle_alpha   90.00
_cell.angle_beta   90.00
_cell.angle_gamma   90.00
#
_symmetry.space_group_name_H-M   'P 1'
#
loop_
_entity.id
_entity.type
_entity.pdbx_description
1 polymer ?
#
loop_
_entity_poly.entity_id
_entity_poly.type
_entity_poly.pdbx_seq_one_letter_code
_entity_poly.pdbx_strand_id
1 'polypeptide(L)'
;MDPVPKSIQKVQASLEPYVKPREQVAYIRRALALHLQACRQPGPIQEPLSLVDASCRVRPTSEVRGLQKEYLRALNANLKARNEYEITRDAAVTAAPSRPKAADPGDQIEQHVALVKLRQKQQRLLTIQKYLDLLGRQPAASPDFLDLEDIFRKSMSLPEVPKEVVNGFSVSASATKTNLGGLADQLEKVVLRAKLLLQREEQLLNGVRQNTASLAGQVSDEAKAHALDATRAELINWIETELSKASGEADDQANGYNGHTEQATIDEHLGDIKSKYSKYVASRKALLNIVSEQTQPVLKPGGDVSSSNGRSQPIPPAPTVHLLLPYLEKLLLLSREQKGMITQKSHIHNVLAKQARETRQALDHLAEESQLLPGHPMPGAGRPKSGFGEDFSTAMAEKPVPSDRVKPWVFAADSAKIATLETVAEKIEEGQVALEGSTTALQEIDKLLGHEPKQAEMEAGDTTEEDIWLTQGSEHKTGARQHIRHQSKGSTITHDDIWSVIDGKLGLIGHEDHI
;
A
#
# COMPACT_ATOMS: atom_id res chain seq x y z
N MET A 1 -51.69 -54.99 34.86
CA MET A 1 -51.69 -54.24 33.58
C MET A 1 -51.02 -52.92 33.86
N ASP A 2 -49.71 -52.88 33.68
CA ASP A 2 -48.88 -51.76 34.14
C ASP A 2 -49.04 -50.55 33.21
N PRO A 3 -49.04 -49.31 33.74
CA PRO A 3 -49.29 -48.12 32.93
C PRO A 3 -48.13 -47.91 31.95
N VAL A 4 -48.44 -48.00 30.66
CA VAL A 4 -47.49 -47.80 29.56
C VAL A 4 -46.85 -46.40 29.67
N PRO A 5 -45.50 -46.29 29.64
CA PRO A 5 -44.78 -45.02 29.69
C PRO A 5 -45.30 -43.98 28.69
N LYS A 6 -45.42 -42.72 29.14
CA LYS A 6 -45.91 -41.58 28.34
C LYS A 6 -45.16 -41.37 27.01
N SER A 7 -43.92 -41.82 26.92
CA SER A 7 -43.11 -41.81 25.68
C SER A 7 -43.65 -42.76 24.62
N ILE A 8 -44.07 -43.97 25.03
CA ILE A 8 -44.63 -44.98 24.13
C ILE A 8 -46.02 -44.53 23.64
N GLN A 9 -46.81 -43.86 24.48
CA GLN A 9 -48.11 -43.30 24.07
C GLN A 9 -47.96 -42.21 22.99
N LYS A 10 -46.92 -41.36 23.07
CA LYS A 10 -46.64 -40.36 22.03
C LYS A 10 -46.23 -40.99 20.69
N VAL A 11 -45.42 -42.05 20.75
CA VAL A 11 -45.00 -42.81 19.55
C VAL A 11 -46.16 -43.60 18.97
N GLN A 12 -47.01 -44.17 19.81
CA GLN A 12 -48.22 -44.86 19.37
C GLN A 12 -49.20 -43.88 18.70
N ALA A 13 -49.41 -42.69 19.27
CA ALA A 13 -50.25 -41.65 18.69
C ALA A 13 -49.70 -41.12 17.34
N SER A 14 -48.37 -41.05 17.16
CA SER A 14 -47.79 -40.64 15.87
C SER A 14 -47.82 -41.76 14.82
N LEU A 15 -47.80 -43.02 15.24
CA LEU A 15 -47.87 -44.19 14.36
C LEU A 15 -49.30 -44.63 14.06
N GLU A 16 -50.29 -44.31 14.90
CA GLU A 16 -51.70 -44.68 14.72
C GLU A 16 -52.27 -44.36 13.33
N PRO A 17 -51.98 -43.19 12.71
CA PRO A 17 -52.44 -42.91 11.34
C PRO A 17 -51.88 -43.87 10.28
N TYR A 18 -50.69 -44.43 10.54
CA TYR A 18 -49.93 -45.30 9.63
C TYR A 18 -50.07 -46.80 9.96
N VAL A 19 -50.49 -47.15 11.17
CA VAL A 19 -50.76 -48.53 11.61
C VAL A 19 -52.17 -48.92 11.18
N LYS A 20 -52.29 -49.57 10.02
CA LYS A 20 -53.57 -50.09 9.52
C LYS A 20 -53.89 -51.45 10.15
N PRO A 21 -55.17 -51.75 10.45
CA PRO A 21 -55.58 -53.07 10.95
C PRO A 21 -55.25 -54.15 9.93
N ARG A 22 -55.00 -55.37 10.43
CA ARG A 22 -54.53 -56.51 9.61
C ARG A 22 -55.43 -56.79 8.40
N GLU A 23 -56.74 -56.59 8.56
CA GLU A 23 -57.73 -56.76 7.49
C GLU A 23 -57.58 -55.73 6.37
N GLN A 24 -57.37 -54.45 6.71
CA GLN A 24 -57.10 -53.40 5.73
C GLN A 24 -55.78 -53.65 5.02
N VAL A 25 -54.76 -54.13 5.73
CA VAL A 25 -53.47 -54.50 5.11
C VAL A 25 -53.65 -55.67 4.17
N ALA A 26 -54.42 -56.70 4.53
CA ALA A 26 -54.72 -57.83 3.67
C ALA A 26 -55.52 -57.41 2.42
N TYR A 27 -56.50 -56.52 2.58
CA TYR A 27 -57.27 -55.92 1.49
C TYR A 27 -56.37 -55.11 0.55
N ILE A 28 -55.52 -54.23 1.08
CA ILE A 28 -54.56 -53.44 0.30
C ILE A 28 -53.61 -54.37 -0.46
N ARG A 29 -53.06 -55.40 0.20
CA ARG A 29 -52.20 -56.40 -0.45
C ARG A 29 -52.92 -57.12 -1.58
N ARG A 30 -54.19 -57.50 -1.40
CA ARG A 30 -55.00 -58.16 -2.43
C ARG A 30 -55.29 -57.21 -3.60
N ALA A 31 -55.67 -55.97 -3.32
CA ALA A 31 -55.92 -54.96 -4.34
C ALA A 31 -54.65 -54.63 -5.14
N LEU A 32 -53.50 -54.48 -4.47
CA LEU A 32 -52.21 -54.28 -5.12
C LEU A 32 -51.80 -55.50 -5.94
N ALA A 33 -52.01 -56.72 -5.44
CA ALA A 33 -51.72 -57.94 -6.20
C ALA A 33 -52.54 -58.02 -7.49
N LEU A 34 -53.83 -57.67 -7.44
CA LEU A 34 -54.70 -57.60 -8.62
C LEU A 34 -54.27 -56.48 -9.60
N HIS A 35 -53.92 -55.29 -9.10
CA HIS A 35 -53.40 -54.21 -9.96
C HIS A 35 -52.06 -54.55 -10.60
N LEU A 36 -51.14 -55.19 -9.87
CA LEU A 36 -49.86 -55.64 -10.40
C LEU A 36 -50.04 -56.74 -11.46
N GLN A 37 -51.02 -57.63 -11.28
CA GLN A 37 -51.42 -58.60 -12.31
C GLN A 37 -51.99 -57.90 -13.55
N ALA A 38 -52.84 -56.88 -13.38
CA ALA A 38 -53.43 -56.13 -14.49
C ALA A 38 -52.43 -55.26 -15.27
N CYS A 39 -51.39 -54.75 -14.62
CA CYS A 39 -50.33 -53.95 -15.25
C CYS A 39 -49.27 -54.79 -15.99
N ARG A 40 -49.30 -56.13 -15.86
CA ARG A 40 -48.31 -57.04 -16.46
C ARG A 40 -48.91 -57.73 -17.70
N GLN A 41 -48.12 -57.87 -18.77
CA GLN A 41 -48.53 -58.64 -19.96
C GLN A 41 -48.65 -60.15 -19.63
N PRO A 42 -49.52 -60.91 -20.34
CA PRO A 42 -49.82 -62.29 -19.98
C PRO A 42 -48.63 -63.21 -20.27
N GLY A 43 -47.95 -63.67 -19.21
CA GLY A 43 -46.89 -64.67 -19.26
C GLY A 43 -46.60 -65.24 -17.86
N PRO A 44 -46.16 -66.52 -17.74
CA PRO A 44 -45.97 -67.17 -16.45
C PRO A 44 -44.84 -66.52 -15.63
N ILE A 45 -45.08 -66.38 -14.33
CA ILE A 45 -44.24 -65.66 -13.37
C ILE A 45 -43.06 -66.56 -12.96
N GLN A 46 -41.83 -66.29 -13.41
CA GLN A 46 -40.64 -66.99 -12.92
C GLN A 46 -39.60 -66.11 -12.22
N GLU A 47 -39.73 -64.78 -12.24
CA GLU A 47 -38.75 -63.89 -11.62
C GLU A 47 -39.35 -63.00 -10.51
N PRO A 48 -38.63 -62.81 -9.38
CA PRO A 48 -39.05 -61.90 -8.33
C PRO A 48 -39.09 -60.46 -8.87
N LEU A 49 -40.11 -59.71 -8.47
CA LEU A 49 -40.36 -58.32 -8.88
C LEU A 49 -39.18 -57.35 -8.63
N SER A 50 -38.16 -57.78 -7.88
CA SER A 50 -36.91 -57.05 -7.63
C SER A 50 -35.94 -57.04 -8.80
N LEU A 51 -36.14 -57.88 -9.83
CA LEU A 51 -35.23 -58.03 -10.97
C LEU A 51 -35.84 -57.58 -12.30
N VAL A 52 -36.98 -56.88 -12.28
CA VAL A 52 -37.58 -56.35 -13.50
C VAL A 52 -36.67 -55.25 -14.07
N ASP A 53 -36.15 -55.52 -15.26
CA ASP A 53 -35.32 -54.62 -16.04
C ASP A 53 -36.01 -53.24 -16.23
N ALA A 54 -35.22 -52.16 -16.14
CA ALA A 54 -35.70 -50.77 -16.21
C ALA A 54 -36.34 -50.41 -17.58
N SER A 55 -36.31 -51.35 -18.52
CA SER A 55 -36.92 -51.31 -19.85
C SER A 55 -38.43 -51.63 -19.86
N CYS A 56 -39.01 -52.05 -18.73
CA CYS A 56 -40.41 -52.46 -18.66
C CYS A 56 -41.37 -51.26 -18.86
N ARG A 57 -41.86 -51.08 -20.10
CA ARG A 57 -42.87 -50.07 -20.43
C ARG A 57 -44.20 -50.39 -19.76
N VAL A 58 -44.42 -49.85 -18.57
CA VAL A 58 -45.73 -49.90 -17.90
C VAL A 58 -46.72 -49.09 -18.74
N ARG A 59 -47.68 -49.76 -19.40
CA ARG A 59 -48.81 -49.08 -20.02
C ARG A 59 -49.69 -48.51 -18.90
N PRO A 60 -49.96 -47.19 -18.88
CA PRO A 60 -50.83 -46.63 -17.86
C PRO A 60 -52.22 -47.23 -18.02
N THR A 61 -52.69 -47.97 -17.02
CA THR A 61 -54.10 -48.34 -16.92
C THR A 61 -54.93 -47.07 -16.78
N SER A 62 -56.11 -47.02 -17.40
CA SER A 62 -56.95 -45.82 -17.53
C SER A 62 -57.52 -45.27 -16.22
N GLU A 63 -57.14 -45.85 -15.07
CA GLU A 63 -57.71 -45.56 -13.75
C GLU A 63 -56.87 -44.56 -12.91
N VAL A 64 -55.70 -44.14 -13.40
CA VAL A 64 -54.80 -43.28 -12.62
C VAL A 64 -55.28 -41.82 -12.60
N ARG A 65 -55.73 -41.33 -11.44
CA ARG A 65 -56.15 -39.93 -11.21
C ARG A 65 -55.24 -39.20 -10.20
N GLY A 66 -55.17 -37.87 -10.33
CA GLY A 66 -54.45 -36.98 -9.39
C GLY A 66 -52.92 -37.06 -9.48
N LEU A 67 -52.26 -36.94 -8.33
CA LEU A 67 -50.80 -36.88 -8.17
C LEU A 67 -50.07 -38.05 -8.83
N GLN A 68 -50.65 -39.24 -8.82
CA GLN A 68 -50.07 -40.43 -9.45
C GLN A 68 -49.93 -40.26 -10.97
N LYS A 69 -50.87 -39.55 -11.62
CA LYS A 69 -50.80 -39.26 -13.06
C LYS A 69 -49.69 -38.26 -13.37
N GLU A 70 -49.51 -37.26 -12.52
CA GLU A 70 -48.42 -36.29 -12.64
C GLU A 70 -47.06 -36.93 -12.43
N TYR A 71 -46.94 -37.80 -11.43
CA TYR A 71 -45.74 -38.58 -11.18
C TYR A 71 -45.39 -39.48 -12.37
N LEU A 72 -46.36 -40.22 -12.93
CA LEU A 72 -46.12 -41.05 -14.11
C LEU A 72 -45.77 -40.20 -15.35
N ARG A 73 -46.35 -39.01 -15.49
CA ARG A 73 -45.97 -38.06 -16.56
C ARG A 73 -44.53 -37.59 -16.39
N ALA A 74 -44.14 -37.19 -15.18
CA ALA A 74 -42.79 -36.74 -14.87
C ALA A 74 -41.76 -37.87 -15.08
N LEU A 75 -42.10 -39.10 -14.67
CA LEU A 75 -41.25 -40.27 -14.86
C LEU A 75 -41.05 -40.59 -16.35
N ASN A 76 -42.12 -40.57 -17.14
CA ASN A 76 -42.02 -40.75 -18.60
C ASN A 76 -41.20 -39.63 -19.26
N ALA A 77 -41.35 -38.38 -18.83
CA ALA A 77 -40.54 -37.27 -19.31
C ALA A 77 -39.06 -37.45 -18.95
N ASN A 78 -38.76 -37.95 -17.74
CA ASN A 78 -37.39 -38.23 -17.32
C ASN A 78 -36.75 -39.35 -18.15
N LEU A 79 -37.49 -40.46 -18.38
CA LEU A 79 -37.02 -41.54 -19.22
C LEU A 79 -36.77 -41.08 -20.66
N LYS A 80 -37.67 -40.24 -21.21
CA LYS A 80 -37.47 -39.64 -22.54
C LYS A 80 -36.22 -38.77 -22.58
N ALA A 81 -36.02 -37.89 -21.59
CA ALA A 81 -34.84 -37.04 -21.51
C ALA A 81 -33.53 -37.84 -21.36
N ARG A 82 -33.55 -38.95 -20.61
CA ARG A 82 -32.41 -39.86 -20.49
C ARG A 82 -32.08 -40.52 -21.82
N ASN A 83 -33.08 -41.02 -22.53
CA ASN A 83 -32.87 -41.63 -23.84
C ASN A 83 -32.34 -40.60 -24.85
N GLU A 84 -32.88 -39.38 -24.86
CA GLU A 84 -32.37 -38.30 -25.72
C GLU A 84 -30.93 -37.92 -25.36
N TYR A 85 -30.58 -37.91 -24.06
CA TYR A 85 -29.22 -37.70 -23.61
C TYR A 85 -28.28 -38.83 -24.05
N GLU A 86 -28.69 -40.09 -23.95
CA GLU A 86 -27.89 -41.22 -24.41
C GLU A 86 -27.72 -41.19 -25.93
N ILE A 87 -28.78 -40.91 -26.70
CA ILE A 87 -28.70 -40.75 -28.16
C ILE A 87 -27.76 -39.60 -28.53
N THR A 88 -27.84 -38.46 -27.85
CA THR A 88 -26.95 -37.31 -28.15
C THR A 88 -25.52 -37.55 -27.71
N ARG A 89 -25.29 -38.24 -26.58
CA ARG A 89 -23.96 -38.69 -26.15
C ARG A 89 -23.36 -39.65 -27.17
N ASP A 90 -24.10 -40.65 -27.59
CA ASP A 90 -23.62 -41.67 -28.52
C ASP A 90 -23.46 -41.09 -29.94
N ALA A 91 -24.32 -40.14 -30.34
CA ALA A 91 -24.13 -39.34 -31.55
C ALA A 91 -22.88 -38.46 -31.47
N ALA A 92 -22.57 -37.85 -30.32
CA ALA A 92 -21.34 -37.07 -30.13
C ALA A 92 -20.06 -37.94 -30.11
N VAL A 93 -20.17 -39.21 -29.71
CA VAL A 93 -19.06 -40.17 -29.76
C VAL A 93 -18.84 -40.71 -31.18
N THR A 94 -19.90 -40.90 -31.97
CA THR A 94 -19.83 -41.42 -33.34
C THR A 94 -19.60 -40.33 -34.40
N ALA A 95 -20.04 -39.09 -34.16
CA ALA A 95 -19.78 -37.93 -35.01
C ALA A 95 -18.48 -37.22 -34.61
N ALA A 96 -17.36 -37.92 -34.69
CA ALA A 96 -16.06 -37.28 -34.58
C ALA A 96 -15.76 -36.45 -35.85
N PRO A 97 -15.54 -35.12 -35.77
CA PRO A 97 -14.76 -34.44 -36.78
C PRO A 97 -13.32 -34.98 -36.71
N SER A 98 -12.65 -35.03 -37.86
CA SER A 98 -11.26 -35.46 -38.05
C SER A 98 -10.37 -35.29 -36.81
N ARG A 99 -9.99 -36.43 -36.24
CA ARG A 99 -9.00 -36.62 -35.17
C ARG A 99 -7.76 -35.71 -35.34
N PRO A 100 -7.49 -34.74 -34.46
CA PRO A 100 -6.11 -34.37 -34.18
C PRO A 100 -5.50 -35.49 -33.31
N LYS A 101 -4.20 -35.73 -33.48
CA LYS A 101 -3.38 -36.64 -32.67
C LYS A 101 -3.72 -36.52 -31.18
N ALA A 102 -3.62 -37.65 -30.47
CA ALA A 102 -3.77 -37.75 -29.02
C ALA A 102 -3.15 -36.52 -28.34
N ALA A 103 -4.01 -35.58 -27.96
CA ALA A 103 -3.60 -34.42 -27.19
C ALA A 103 -3.29 -34.94 -25.79
N ASP A 104 -2.07 -34.68 -25.34
CA ASP A 104 -1.63 -35.02 -23.99
C ASP A 104 -2.68 -34.50 -22.99
N PRO A 105 -2.93 -35.23 -21.89
CA PRO A 105 -3.91 -34.81 -20.88
C PRO A 105 -3.60 -33.40 -20.33
N GLY A 106 -2.33 -32.96 -20.41
CA GLY A 106 -1.91 -31.58 -20.15
C GLY A 106 -2.58 -30.56 -21.08
N ASP A 107 -2.53 -30.79 -22.39
CA ASP A 107 -3.13 -29.89 -23.39
C ASP A 107 -4.65 -29.78 -23.24
N GLN A 108 -5.34 -30.87 -22.87
CA GLN A 108 -6.79 -30.84 -22.63
C GLN A 108 -7.14 -30.04 -21.37
N ILE A 109 -6.34 -30.15 -20.31
CA ILE A 109 -6.51 -29.36 -19.09
C ILE A 109 -6.20 -27.89 -19.37
N GLU A 110 -5.15 -27.59 -20.13
CA GLU A 110 -4.81 -26.22 -20.53
C GLU A 110 -5.90 -25.59 -21.41
N GLN A 111 -6.45 -26.34 -22.36
CA GLN A 111 -7.60 -25.92 -23.16
C GLN A 111 -8.83 -25.68 -22.27
N HIS A 112 -9.10 -26.56 -21.30
CA HIS A 112 -10.20 -26.36 -20.36
C HIS A 112 -9.99 -25.11 -19.48
N VAL A 113 -8.79 -24.89 -18.97
CA VAL A 113 -8.43 -23.68 -18.20
C VAL A 113 -8.56 -22.43 -19.06
N ALA A 114 -8.14 -22.47 -20.33
CA ALA A 114 -8.29 -21.37 -21.26
C ALA A 114 -9.78 -21.06 -21.52
N LEU A 115 -10.62 -22.08 -21.70
CA LEU A 115 -12.07 -21.92 -21.85
C LEU A 115 -12.72 -21.35 -20.59
N VAL A 116 -12.32 -21.79 -19.39
CA VAL A 116 -12.83 -21.25 -18.13
C VAL A 116 -12.43 -19.78 -17.98
N LYS A 117 -11.16 -19.43 -18.26
CA LYS A 117 -10.68 -18.04 -18.26
C LYS A 117 -11.46 -17.19 -19.27
N LEU A 118 -11.76 -17.72 -20.46
CA LEU A 118 -12.53 -17.01 -21.48
C LEU A 118 -13.98 -16.78 -21.04
N ARG A 119 -14.64 -17.79 -20.46
CA ARG A 119 -15.99 -17.67 -19.87
C ARG A 119 -16.02 -16.63 -18.76
N GLN A 120 -15.01 -16.62 -17.88
CA GLN A 120 -14.91 -15.63 -16.81
C GLN A 120 -14.74 -14.21 -17.37
N LYS A 121 -13.91 -14.04 -18.40
CA LYS A 121 -13.77 -12.75 -19.11
C LYS A 121 -15.09 -12.31 -19.73
N GLN A 122 -15.80 -13.21 -20.40
CA GLN A 122 -17.11 -12.92 -21.00
C GLN A 122 -18.12 -12.51 -19.93
N GLN A 123 -18.19 -13.21 -18.79
CA GLN A 123 -19.06 -12.85 -17.68
C GLN A 123 -18.73 -11.46 -17.10
N ARG A 124 -17.45 -11.14 -16.96
CA ARG A 124 -17.02 -9.80 -16.54
C ARG A 124 -17.45 -8.72 -17.53
N LEU A 125 -17.26 -8.95 -18.82
CA LEU A 125 -17.68 -8.01 -19.87
C LEU A 125 -19.20 -7.83 -19.89
N LEU A 126 -19.98 -8.91 -19.79
CA LEU A 126 -21.45 -8.83 -19.68
C LEU A 126 -21.89 -8.07 -18.42
N THR A 127 -21.16 -8.22 -17.32
CA THR A 127 -21.43 -7.48 -16.08
C THR A 127 -21.14 -6.00 -16.27
N ILE A 128 -20.00 -5.64 -16.85
CA ILE A 128 -19.64 -4.25 -17.16
C ILE A 128 -20.68 -3.65 -18.11
N GLN A 129 -21.06 -4.38 -19.18
CA GLN A 129 -22.09 -3.95 -20.12
C GLN A 129 -23.42 -3.73 -19.41
N LYS A 130 -23.86 -4.64 -18.53
CA LYS A 130 -25.09 -4.47 -17.73
C LYS A 130 -25.04 -3.21 -16.87
N TYR A 131 -23.91 -2.92 -16.22
CA TYR A 131 -23.77 -1.71 -15.40
C TYR A 131 -23.63 -0.44 -16.24
N LEU A 132 -23.01 -0.51 -17.42
CA LEU A 132 -22.99 0.58 -18.38
C LEU A 132 -24.38 0.85 -18.96
N ASP A 133 -25.17 -0.18 -19.25
CA ASP A 133 -26.57 -0.04 -19.68
C ASP A 133 -27.44 0.53 -18.55
N LEU A 134 -27.18 0.12 -17.30
CA LEU A 134 -27.84 0.68 -16.12
C LEU A 134 -27.47 2.16 -15.93
N LEU A 135 -26.20 2.52 -16.10
CA LEU A 135 -25.71 3.89 -16.03
C LEU A 135 -26.20 4.73 -17.21
N GLY A 136 -26.32 4.14 -18.41
CA GLY A 136 -26.93 4.79 -19.57
C GLY A 136 -28.43 5.02 -19.40
N ARG A 137 -29.11 4.18 -18.62
CA ARG A 137 -30.51 4.37 -18.19
C ARG A 137 -30.65 5.33 -17.01
N GLN A 138 -29.59 5.55 -16.25
CA GLN A 138 -29.52 6.50 -15.14
C GLN A 138 -28.59 7.64 -15.51
N PRO A 139 -29.03 8.59 -16.37
CA PRO A 139 -28.21 9.74 -16.68
C PRO A 139 -27.93 10.48 -15.37
N ALA A 140 -26.69 10.41 -14.88
CA ALA A 140 -26.22 11.18 -13.73
C ALA A 140 -26.33 12.71 -13.93
N ALA A 141 -26.83 13.15 -15.09
CA ALA A 141 -27.10 14.52 -15.48
C ALA A 141 -28.60 14.84 -15.62
N SER A 142 -29.54 13.91 -15.34
CA SER A 142 -30.94 14.30 -15.18
C SER A 142 -31.13 14.95 -13.81
N PRO A 143 -31.70 16.16 -13.73
CA PRO A 143 -31.81 16.93 -12.48
C PRO A 143 -32.59 16.20 -11.38
N ASP A 144 -33.41 15.21 -11.73
CA ASP A 144 -34.27 14.46 -10.79
C ASP A 144 -33.60 13.21 -10.19
N PHE A 145 -32.45 12.75 -10.72
CA PHE A 145 -31.85 11.47 -10.30
C PHE A 145 -30.92 11.59 -9.09
N LEU A 146 -30.40 12.80 -8.83
CA LEU A 146 -29.62 13.14 -7.64
C LEU A 146 -30.35 14.21 -6.84
N ASP A 147 -31.63 13.97 -6.54
CA ASP A 147 -32.34 14.82 -5.58
C ASP A 147 -31.77 14.56 -4.18
N LEU A 148 -30.98 15.52 -3.71
CA LEU A 148 -30.35 15.49 -2.40
C LEU A 148 -31.41 15.34 -1.31
N GLU A 149 -32.61 15.90 -1.49
CA GLU A 149 -33.68 15.79 -0.51
C GLU A 149 -34.19 14.35 -0.36
N ASP A 150 -34.34 13.60 -1.45
CA ASP A 150 -34.77 12.20 -1.42
C ASP A 150 -33.69 11.25 -0.88
N ILE A 151 -32.42 11.55 -1.13
CA ILE A 151 -31.28 10.79 -0.59
C ILE A 151 -31.17 10.99 0.93
N PHE A 152 -31.37 12.22 1.42
CA PHE A 152 -31.24 12.56 2.83
C PHE A 152 -32.54 12.38 3.64
N ARG A 153 -33.70 12.17 3.00
CA ARG A 153 -35.00 11.92 3.66
C ARG A 153 -35.03 10.74 4.65
N LYS A 154 -34.17 9.74 4.44
CA LYS A 154 -34.06 8.56 5.33
C LYS A 154 -32.86 8.61 6.27
N SER A 155 -32.03 9.65 6.17
CA SER A 155 -30.96 9.89 7.13
C SER A 155 -31.51 10.64 8.33
N MET A 156 -31.00 10.36 9.53
CA MET A 156 -31.29 11.20 10.70
C MET A 156 -30.84 12.63 10.38
N SER A 157 -31.69 13.62 10.69
CA SER A 157 -31.32 15.03 10.55
C SER A 157 -29.97 15.25 11.21
N LEU A 158 -28.99 15.70 10.41
CA LEU A 158 -27.68 16.04 10.94
C LEU A 158 -27.88 17.09 12.04
N PRO A 159 -27.12 17.02 13.15
CA PRO A 159 -27.16 18.07 14.16
C PRO A 159 -26.90 19.42 13.48
N GLU A 160 -27.72 20.42 13.83
CA GLU A 160 -27.62 21.76 13.27
C GLU A 160 -26.21 22.28 13.57
N VAL A 161 -25.40 22.41 12.51
CA VAL A 161 -24.02 22.85 12.65
C VAL A 161 -24.06 24.31 13.10
N PRO A 162 -23.28 24.70 14.13
CA PRO A 162 -23.25 26.08 14.62
C PRO A 162 -23.04 27.05 13.45
N LYS A 163 -23.86 28.09 13.38
CA LYS A 163 -23.87 29.05 12.28
C LYS A 163 -22.50 29.72 12.13
N GLU A 164 -21.70 29.75 13.18
CA GLU A 164 -20.31 30.22 13.18
C GLU A 164 -19.39 29.37 12.28
N VAL A 165 -19.57 28.04 12.23
CA VAL A 165 -18.76 27.16 11.38
C VAL A 165 -19.16 27.31 9.91
N VAL A 166 -20.46 27.44 9.63
CA VAL A 166 -20.96 27.63 8.26
C VAL A 166 -20.61 29.03 7.74
N ASN A 167 -20.67 30.05 8.60
CA ASN A 167 -20.27 31.42 8.28
C ASN A 167 -18.75 31.57 8.15
N GLY A 168 -17.96 30.78 8.89
CA GLY A 168 -16.50 30.70 8.72
C GLY A 168 -16.08 30.17 7.34
N PHE A 169 -16.90 29.31 6.73
CA PHE A 169 -16.72 28.85 5.34
C PHE A 169 -17.47 29.70 4.30
N SER A 170 -18.44 30.55 4.71
CA SER A 170 -19.24 31.37 3.79
C SER A 170 -18.81 32.83 3.68
N VAL A 171 -17.66 33.24 4.24
CA VAL A 171 -16.99 34.48 3.83
C VAL A 171 -16.34 34.25 2.46
N SER A 172 -17.17 34.21 1.41
CA SER A 172 -16.87 34.55 0.00
C SER A 172 -17.63 33.70 -1.04
N ALA A 173 -18.90 33.34 -0.80
CA ALA A 173 -19.75 32.76 -1.85
C ALA A 173 -20.66 33.80 -2.54
N SER A 174 -20.70 35.05 -2.05
CA SER A 174 -21.52 36.13 -2.61
C SER A 174 -20.71 37.41 -2.84
N ALA A 175 -19.63 37.31 -3.61
CA ALA A 175 -19.06 38.46 -4.29
C ALA A 175 -18.39 37.96 -5.58
N THR A 176 -19.02 38.30 -6.70
CA THR A 176 -18.51 38.20 -8.06
C THR A 176 -16.99 38.37 -8.14
N LYS A 177 -16.28 37.39 -8.73
CA LYS A 177 -14.88 37.48 -9.14
C LYS A 177 -14.00 38.19 -8.11
N THR A 178 -13.62 37.49 -7.05
CA THR A 178 -12.58 37.95 -6.11
C THR A 178 -11.36 38.38 -6.93
N ASN A 179 -11.16 39.69 -7.06
CA ASN A 179 -10.04 40.29 -7.75
C ASN A 179 -8.75 39.80 -7.06
N LEU A 180 -8.10 38.78 -7.63
CA LEU A 180 -6.80 38.28 -7.19
C LEU A 180 -5.80 39.43 -7.02
N GLY A 181 -5.87 40.43 -7.90
CA GLY A 181 -5.09 41.67 -7.78
C GLY A 181 -5.37 42.45 -6.48
N GLY A 182 -6.63 42.57 -6.06
CA GLY A 182 -6.95 43.26 -4.80
C GLY A 182 -6.50 42.51 -3.55
N LEU A 183 -6.44 41.17 -3.60
CA LEU A 183 -5.86 40.37 -2.53
C LEU A 183 -4.33 40.48 -2.52
N ALA A 184 -3.70 40.52 -3.70
CA ALA A 184 -2.26 40.76 -3.84
C ALA A 184 -1.89 42.15 -3.32
N ASP A 185 -2.62 43.21 -3.68
CA ASP A 185 -2.41 44.57 -3.19
C ASP A 185 -2.55 44.67 -1.66
N GLN A 186 -3.50 43.94 -1.07
CA GLN A 186 -3.65 43.86 0.39
C GLN A 186 -2.46 43.15 1.04
N LEU A 187 -1.99 42.06 0.44
CA LEU A 187 -0.84 41.31 0.93
C LEU A 187 0.43 42.15 0.80
N GLU A 188 0.65 42.84 -0.32
CA GLU A 188 1.74 43.79 -0.53
C GLU A 188 1.69 44.91 0.51
N LYS A 189 0.52 45.48 0.79
CA LYS A 189 0.35 46.51 1.83
C LYS A 189 0.67 45.99 3.22
N VAL A 190 0.29 44.76 3.56
CA VAL A 190 0.60 44.13 4.84
C VAL A 190 2.09 43.82 4.94
N VAL A 191 2.70 43.29 3.88
CA VAL A 191 4.14 43.01 3.81
C VAL A 191 4.96 44.29 3.93
N LEU A 192 4.57 45.37 3.24
CA LEU A 192 5.23 46.67 3.35
C LEU A 192 5.10 47.24 4.77
N ARG A 193 3.92 47.14 5.40
CA ARG A 193 3.74 47.56 6.80
C ARG A 193 4.61 46.74 7.75
N ALA A 194 4.65 45.43 7.60
CA ALA A 194 5.48 44.55 8.40
C ALA A 194 6.97 44.87 8.22
N LYS A 195 7.42 45.12 6.99
CA LYS A 195 8.80 45.52 6.69
C LYS A 195 9.16 46.86 7.32
N LEU A 196 8.25 47.84 7.31
CA LEU A 196 8.47 49.13 7.98
C LEU A 196 8.50 49.00 9.51
N LEU A 197 7.66 48.14 10.09
CA LEU A 197 7.69 47.84 11.52
C LEU A 197 9.01 47.16 11.92
N LEU A 198 9.46 46.17 11.15
CA LEU A 198 10.75 45.52 11.33
C LEU A 198 11.91 46.53 11.29
N GLN A 199 11.94 47.39 10.28
CA GLN A 199 12.99 48.42 10.17
C GLN A 199 12.99 49.38 11.36
N ARG A 200 11.81 49.76 11.86
CA ARG A 200 11.67 50.60 13.06
C ARG A 200 12.20 49.88 14.30
N GLU A 201 11.87 48.61 14.46
CA GLU A 201 12.35 47.78 15.58
C GLU A 201 13.86 47.57 15.51
N GLU A 202 14.43 47.31 14.33
CA GLU A 202 15.87 47.22 14.11
C GLU A 202 16.59 48.52 14.45
N GLN A 203 16.03 49.68 14.08
CA GLN A 203 16.57 50.99 14.45
C GLN A 203 16.53 51.21 15.97
N LEU A 204 15.44 50.83 16.63
CA LEU A 204 15.33 50.90 18.10
C LEU A 204 16.33 49.97 18.77
N LEU A 205 16.48 48.74 18.27
CA LEU A 205 17.44 47.75 18.76
C LEU A 205 18.88 48.28 18.61
N ASN A 206 19.21 48.85 17.45
CA ASN A 206 20.51 49.47 17.22
C ASN A 206 20.75 50.68 18.15
N GLY A 207 19.73 51.49 18.41
CA GLY A 207 19.80 52.58 19.39
C GLY A 207 20.06 52.07 20.81
N VAL A 208 19.37 50.99 21.23
CA VAL A 208 19.60 50.33 22.53
C VAL A 208 21.00 49.71 22.58
N ARG A 209 21.47 49.07 21.52
CA ARG A 209 22.84 48.51 21.43
C ARG A 209 23.90 49.59 21.56
N GLN A 210 23.73 50.75 20.93
CA GLN A 210 24.66 51.86 21.06
C GLN A 210 24.67 52.44 22.48
N ASN A 211 23.51 52.55 23.12
CA ASN A 211 23.38 53.02 24.51
C ASN A 211 23.88 52.00 25.55
N THR A 212 23.86 50.71 25.23
CA THR A 212 24.33 49.63 26.13
C THR A 212 25.79 49.27 25.91
N ALA A 213 26.35 49.53 24.72
CA ALA A 213 27.78 49.35 24.43
C ALA A 213 28.67 50.26 25.28
N SER A 214 28.21 51.47 25.63
CA SER A 214 28.90 52.37 26.57
C SER A 214 28.81 51.90 28.03
N LEU A 215 27.82 51.06 28.37
CA LEU A 215 27.59 50.52 29.71
C LEU A 215 28.24 49.14 29.93
N ALA A 216 28.64 48.46 28.84
CA ALA A 216 29.11 47.07 28.83
C ALA A 216 30.39 46.80 29.64
N GLY A 217 31.08 47.84 30.12
CA GLY A 217 32.28 47.74 30.97
C GLY A 217 32.09 48.14 32.44
N GLN A 218 30.91 48.64 32.86
CA GLN A 218 30.70 49.22 34.20
C GLN A 218 29.80 48.40 35.12
N VAL A 219 29.22 47.29 34.63
CA VAL A 219 28.24 46.49 35.37
C VAL A 219 28.93 45.31 36.07
N SER A 220 28.69 45.15 37.37
CA SER A 220 29.20 44.04 38.19
C SER A 220 28.62 42.70 37.71
N ASP A 221 29.39 41.62 37.83
CA ASP A 221 28.98 40.29 37.35
C ASP A 221 27.74 39.74 38.09
N GLU A 222 27.51 40.17 39.32
CA GLU A 222 26.30 39.85 40.10
C GLU A 222 25.05 40.55 39.52
N ALA A 223 25.17 41.80 39.07
CA ALA A 223 24.09 42.50 38.38
C ALA A 223 23.83 41.91 36.98
N LYS A 224 24.85 41.38 36.31
CA LYS A 224 24.68 40.63 35.04
C LYS A 224 23.93 39.32 35.27
N ALA A 225 24.29 38.55 36.31
CA ALA A 225 23.59 37.31 36.65
C ALA A 225 22.11 37.57 36.98
N HIS A 226 21.83 38.59 37.81
CA HIS A 226 20.44 38.97 38.13
C HIS A 226 19.67 39.46 36.90
N ALA A 227 20.30 40.22 35.99
CA ALA A 227 19.66 40.62 34.74
C ALA A 227 19.40 39.43 33.80
N LEU A 228 20.31 38.45 33.74
CA LEU A 228 20.10 37.22 32.98
C LEU A 228 18.98 36.36 33.58
N ASP A 229 18.89 36.27 34.91
CA ASP A 229 17.77 35.59 35.56
C ASP A 229 16.43 36.31 35.36
N ALA A 230 16.43 37.65 35.38
CA ALA A 230 15.24 38.45 35.08
C ALA A 230 14.79 38.30 33.62
N THR A 231 15.71 38.40 32.66
CA THR A 231 15.41 38.16 31.24
C THR A 231 14.97 36.72 30.98
N ARG A 232 15.55 35.74 31.67
CA ARG A 232 15.09 34.35 31.61
C ARG A 232 13.65 34.23 32.12
N ALA A 233 13.32 34.86 33.25
CA ALA A 233 11.97 34.86 33.80
C ALA A 233 10.96 35.55 32.87
N GLU A 234 11.34 36.69 32.28
CA GLU A 234 10.51 37.40 31.30
C GLU A 234 10.31 36.61 30.01
N LEU A 235 11.36 35.96 29.48
CA LEU A 235 11.24 35.08 28.30
C LEU A 235 10.36 33.87 28.59
N ILE A 236 10.48 33.27 29.77
CA ILE A 236 9.60 32.17 30.19
C ILE A 236 8.16 32.68 30.22
N ASN A 237 7.89 33.81 30.87
CA ASN A 237 6.55 34.39 30.93
C ASN A 237 6.02 34.79 29.54
N TRP A 238 6.88 35.32 28.65
CA TRP A 238 6.48 35.63 27.28
C TRP A 238 6.16 34.37 26.47
N ILE A 239 6.97 33.32 26.60
CA ILE A 239 6.71 32.02 25.95
C ILE A 239 5.43 31.40 26.53
N GLU A 240 5.23 31.42 27.84
CA GLU A 240 4.02 30.91 28.49
C GLU A 240 2.78 31.68 28.04
N THR A 241 2.86 33.01 27.92
CA THR A 241 1.75 33.85 27.45
C THR A 241 1.50 33.74 25.95
N GLU A 242 2.52 33.53 25.12
CA GLU A 242 2.32 33.25 23.69
C GLU A 242 1.81 31.83 23.45
N LEU A 243 2.27 30.85 24.23
CA LEU A 243 1.73 29.49 24.21
C LEU A 243 0.29 29.45 24.71
N SER A 244 -0.09 30.25 25.71
CA SER A 244 -1.48 30.35 26.17
C SER A 244 -2.38 30.97 25.10
N LYS A 245 -1.92 32.03 24.41
CA LYS A 245 -2.63 32.62 23.25
C LYS A 245 -2.77 31.66 22.08
N ALA A 246 -1.73 30.85 21.80
CA ALA A 246 -1.74 29.84 20.74
C ALA A 246 -2.56 28.59 21.10
N SER A 247 -2.76 28.31 22.40
CA SER A 247 -3.54 27.17 22.91
C SER A 247 -5.05 27.38 22.88
N GLY A 248 -5.54 28.53 22.42
CA GLY A 248 -6.97 28.73 22.15
C GLY A 248 -7.82 29.20 23.32
N GLU A 249 -7.22 29.86 24.32
CA GLU A 249 -7.96 30.82 25.16
C GLU A 249 -7.54 32.22 24.74
N ALA A 250 -8.19 32.71 23.67
CA ALA A 250 -8.25 34.14 23.46
C ALA A 250 -9.02 34.72 24.66
N ASP A 251 -8.33 35.52 25.47
CA ASP A 251 -8.96 36.38 26.47
C ASP A 251 -9.89 37.35 25.72
N ASP A 252 -11.15 36.94 25.60
CA ASP A 252 -12.28 37.79 25.29
C ASP A 252 -12.42 38.82 26.41
N GLN A 253 -11.61 39.88 26.33
CA GLN A 253 -12.00 41.18 26.90
C GLN A 253 -13.10 41.81 26.06
N ALA A 254 -14.26 41.15 25.99
CA ALA A 254 -15.54 41.77 25.71
C ALA A 254 -16.67 40.78 26.04
N ASN A 255 -17.48 41.14 27.04
CA ASN A 255 -18.74 40.50 27.45
C ASN A 255 -18.65 39.17 28.20
N GLY A 256 -18.65 39.28 29.53
CA GLY A 256 -19.06 38.16 30.37
C GLY A 256 -20.53 37.81 30.12
N TYR A 257 -20.79 36.59 29.66
CA TYR A 257 -21.91 35.72 30.04
C TYR A 257 -21.58 34.28 29.57
N ASN A 258 -21.67 33.29 30.47
CA ASN A 258 -21.91 31.85 30.21
C ASN A 258 -20.79 30.82 29.92
N GLY A 259 -19.54 31.01 30.36
CA GLY A 259 -18.53 29.93 30.32
C GLY A 259 -18.84 28.67 31.16
N HIS A 260 -19.61 28.80 32.26
CA HIS A 260 -19.92 27.65 33.13
C HIS A 260 -20.98 26.68 32.58
N THR A 261 -21.88 27.16 31.73
CA THR A 261 -22.93 26.35 31.11
C THR A 261 -22.38 25.46 30.00
N GLU A 262 -21.40 25.92 29.24
CA GLU A 262 -20.82 25.16 28.12
C GLU A 262 -19.95 24.00 28.62
N GLN A 263 -19.20 24.20 29.71
CA GLN A 263 -18.44 23.11 30.31
C GLN A 263 -19.36 22.03 30.90
N ALA A 264 -20.46 22.43 31.54
CA ALA A 264 -21.45 21.51 32.10
C ALA A 264 -22.19 20.70 31.02
N THR A 265 -22.51 21.32 29.87
CA THR A 265 -23.14 20.61 28.74
C THR A 265 -22.15 19.67 28.05
N ILE A 266 -20.87 20.04 27.93
CA ILE A 266 -19.82 19.16 27.42
C ILE A 266 -19.66 17.93 28.33
N ASP A 267 -19.63 18.11 29.65
CA ASP A 267 -19.52 17.00 30.60
C ASP A 267 -20.75 16.08 30.58
N GLU A 268 -21.94 16.64 30.40
CA GLU A 268 -23.18 15.87 30.19
C GLU A 268 -23.12 15.04 28.90
N HIS A 269 -22.69 15.63 27.79
CA HIS A 269 -22.50 14.93 26.52
C HIS A 269 -21.43 13.84 26.60
N LEU A 270 -20.34 14.08 27.32
CA LEU A 270 -19.32 13.05 27.59
C LEU A 270 -19.86 11.92 28.46
N GLY A 271 -20.71 12.22 29.44
CA GLY A 271 -21.44 11.23 30.24
C GLY A 271 -22.34 10.35 29.38
N ASP A 272 -23.08 10.97 28.46
CA ASP A 272 -23.96 10.30 27.50
C ASP A 272 -23.19 9.38 26.55
N ILE A 273 -22.05 9.84 26.03
CA ILE A 273 -21.17 9.04 25.17
C ILE A 273 -20.62 7.83 25.95
N LYS A 274 -20.15 8.02 27.19
CA LYS A 274 -19.68 6.94 28.05
C LYS A 274 -20.80 5.92 28.32
N SER A 275 -22.02 6.38 28.60
CA SER A 275 -23.20 5.53 28.79
C SER A 275 -23.52 4.71 27.53
N LYS A 276 -23.57 5.35 26.36
CA LYS A 276 -23.80 4.66 25.07
C LYS A 276 -22.72 3.64 24.76
N TYR A 277 -21.45 3.98 24.99
CA TYR A 277 -20.32 3.07 24.79
C TYR A 277 -20.37 1.88 25.75
N SER A 278 -20.73 2.10 27.02
CA SER A 278 -20.90 1.01 28.00
C SER A 278 -22.00 0.03 27.59
N LYS A 279 -23.13 0.53 27.08
CA LYS A 279 -24.24 -0.28 26.55
C LYS A 279 -23.81 -1.09 25.31
N TYR A 280 -23.04 -0.47 24.41
CA TYR A 280 -22.46 -1.15 23.24
C TYR A 280 -21.50 -2.28 23.65
N VAL A 281 -20.62 -2.04 24.63
CA VAL A 281 -19.70 -3.06 25.12
C VAL A 281 -20.45 -4.19 25.82
N ALA A 282 -21.49 -3.86 26.61
CA ALA A 282 -22.32 -4.87 27.28
C ALA A 282 -23.07 -5.74 26.26
N SER A 283 -23.69 -5.15 25.23
CA SER A 283 -24.38 -5.92 24.18
C SER A 283 -23.41 -6.77 23.36
N ARG A 284 -22.21 -6.26 23.06
CA ARG A 284 -21.16 -7.02 22.38
C ARG A 284 -20.66 -8.19 23.23
N LYS A 285 -20.48 -8.00 24.54
CA LYS A 285 -20.14 -9.09 25.48
C LYS A 285 -21.25 -10.13 25.55
N ALA A 286 -22.52 -9.71 25.60
CA ALA A 286 -23.65 -10.63 25.58
C ALA A 286 -23.71 -11.45 24.29
N LEU A 287 -23.50 -10.82 23.13
CA LEU A 287 -23.43 -11.51 21.84
C LEU A 287 -22.25 -12.49 21.78
N LEU A 288 -21.08 -12.11 22.26
CA LEU A 288 -19.93 -13.00 22.35
C LEU A 288 -20.19 -14.19 23.28
N ASN A 289 -20.86 -13.98 24.42
CA ASN A 289 -21.26 -15.07 25.31
C ASN A 289 -22.21 -16.05 24.62
N ILE A 290 -23.27 -15.56 23.96
CA ILE A 290 -24.23 -16.42 23.22
C ILE A 290 -23.51 -17.23 22.13
N VAL A 291 -22.62 -16.60 21.38
CA VAL A 291 -21.81 -17.29 20.35
C VAL A 291 -20.87 -18.31 20.99
N SER A 292 -20.26 -17.99 22.14
CA SER A 292 -19.36 -18.91 22.85
C SER A 292 -20.08 -20.13 23.44
N GLU A 293 -21.29 -19.94 23.96
CA GLU A 293 -22.14 -21.02 24.49
C GLU A 293 -22.59 -21.96 23.37
N GLN A 294 -22.89 -21.41 22.19
CA GLN A 294 -23.29 -22.21 21.02
C GLN A 294 -22.13 -22.95 20.34
N THR A 295 -20.89 -22.60 20.67
CA THR A 295 -19.67 -23.21 20.10
C THR A 295 -19.01 -24.24 21.03
N GLN A 296 -19.55 -24.48 22.24
CA GLN A 296 -19.09 -25.60 23.08
C GLN A 296 -19.86 -26.89 22.74
N PRO A 297 -19.23 -27.91 22.13
CA PRO A 297 -19.81 -29.24 22.06
C PRO A 297 -19.83 -29.83 23.47
N VAL A 298 -21.01 -29.83 24.11
CA VAL A 298 -21.24 -30.55 25.36
C VAL A 298 -21.23 -32.05 25.08
N LEU A 299 -20.05 -32.65 25.17
CA LEU A 299 -19.88 -34.08 25.41
C LEU A 299 -19.84 -34.30 26.92
N LYS A 300 -20.99 -34.46 27.58
CA LYS A 300 -21.09 -35.28 28.80
C LYS A 300 -22.44 -36.01 28.89
N PRO A 301 -22.44 -37.27 29.36
CA PRO A 301 -23.58 -38.17 29.32
C PRO A 301 -24.49 -38.03 30.55
N GLY A 302 -25.78 -38.29 30.33
CA GLY A 302 -26.80 -38.80 31.27
C GLY A 302 -26.81 -38.30 32.73
N GLY A 303 -27.89 -37.63 33.12
CA GLY A 303 -28.22 -37.45 34.54
C GLY A 303 -29.31 -36.42 34.82
N ASP A 304 -30.53 -36.92 34.94
CA ASP A 304 -31.68 -36.44 35.72
C ASP A 304 -32.40 -35.12 35.42
N VAL A 305 -33.71 -35.32 35.39
CA VAL A 305 -34.80 -34.39 35.17
C VAL A 305 -35.00 -33.58 36.46
N SER A 306 -34.90 -32.26 36.40
CA SER A 306 -35.52 -31.38 37.38
C SER A 306 -36.36 -30.33 36.69
N SER A 307 -37.65 -30.40 37.01
CA SER A 307 -38.71 -29.48 36.63
C SER A 307 -38.41 -28.05 37.08
N SER A 308 -38.54 -27.08 36.17
CA SER A 308 -38.88 -25.71 36.54
C SER A 308 -39.71 -25.04 35.44
N ASN A 309 -40.99 -24.87 35.76
CA ASN A 309 -41.94 -23.84 35.36
C ASN A 309 -41.99 -23.35 33.91
N GLY A 310 -43.18 -23.55 33.33
CA GLY A 310 -43.61 -22.93 32.10
C GLY A 310 -43.61 -21.41 32.16
N ARG A 311 -43.01 -20.81 31.13
CA ARG A 311 -43.36 -19.48 30.66
C ARG A 311 -43.49 -19.59 29.16
N SER A 312 -44.72 -19.48 28.67
CA SER A 312 -45.09 -19.37 27.27
C SER A 312 -44.34 -18.18 26.66
N GLN A 313 -43.25 -18.45 25.97
CA GLN A 313 -42.61 -17.52 25.05
C GLN A 313 -43.21 -17.76 23.67
N PRO A 314 -43.61 -16.72 22.93
CA PRO A 314 -44.06 -16.85 21.55
C PRO A 314 -42.88 -17.36 20.73
N ILE A 315 -43.09 -18.47 20.02
CA ILE A 315 -42.14 -19.02 19.05
C ILE A 315 -41.80 -17.92 18.05
N PRO A 316 -40.56 -17.40 18.00
CA PRO A 316 -40.17 -16.52 16.91
C PRO A 316 -40.13 -17.35 15.62
N PRO A 317 -40.48 -16.76 14.46
CA PRO A 317 -40.47 -17.47 13.20
C PRO A 317 -39.07 -18.01 12.90
N ALA A 318 -39.03 -19.16 12.23
CA ALA A 318 -37.83 -19.93 11.93
C ALA A 318 -36.64 -19.05 11.48
N PRO A 319 -35.42 -19.37 11.93
CA PRO A 319 -34.33 -18.39 11.93
C PRO A 319 -33.82 -18.18 10.51
N THR A 320 -33.83 -16.94 10.05
CA THR A 320 -33.06 -16.46 8.88
C THR A 320 -31.54 -16.73 9.01
N VAL A 321 -31.10 -17.22 10.17
CA VAL A 321 -29.73 -17.64 10.50
C VAL A 321 -29.19 -18.67 9.50
N HIS A 322 -29.99 -19.60 8.99
CA HIS A 322 -29.53 -20.59 8.00
C HIS A 322 -29.22 -19.97 6.61
N LEU A 323 -29.89 -18.87 6.26
CA LEU A 323 -29.60 -18.12 5.04
C LEU A 323 -28.35 -17.26 5.18
N LEU A 324 -28.03 -16.80 6.40
CA LEU A 324 -26.88 -15.94 6.70
C LEU A 324 -25.60 -16.72 7.01
N LEU A 325 -25.70 -17.98 7.45
CA LEU A 325 -24.58 -18.85 7.76
C LEU A 325 -23.48 -18.90 6.68
N PRO A 326 -23.79 -19.13 5.38
CA PRO A 326 -22.75 -19.16 4.34
C PRO A 326 -22.09 -17.80 4.10
N TYR A 327 -22.76 -16.69 4.44
CA TYR A 327 -22.17 -15.36 4.36
C TYR A 327 -21.27 -15.07 5.57
N LEU A 328 -21.63 -15.55 6.76
CA LEU A 328 -20.80 -15.46 7.96
C LEU A 328 -19.52 -16.30 7.85
N GLU A 329 -19.60 -17.49 7.24
CA GLU A 329 -18.42 -18.30 6.94
C GLU A 329 -17.48 -17.60 5.97
N LYS A 330 -18.02 -17.01 4.90
CA LYS A 330 -17.23 -16.19 3.95
C LYS A 330 -16.59 -14.99 4.63
N LEU A 331 -17.33 -14.28 5.49
CA LEU A 331 -16.82 -13.14 6.22
C LEU A 331 -15.72 -13.56 7.23
N LEU A 332 -15.87 -14.71 7.87
CA LEU A 332 -14.85 -15.28 8.75
C LEU A 332 -13.58 -15.65 7.97
N LEU A 333 -13.71 -16.29 6.81
CA LEU A 333 -12.56 -16.58 5.94
C LEU A 333 -11.85 -15.30 5.51
N LEU A 334 -12.60 -14.29 5.08
CA LEU A 334 -12.06 -12.99 4.67
C LEU A 334 -11.39 -12.26 5.85
N SER A 335 -11.94 -12.37 7.06
CA SER A 335 -11.32 -11.82 8.27
C SER A 335 -10.00 -12.53 8.62
N ARG A 336 -9.91 -13.84 8.40
CA ARG A 336 -8.68 -14.62 8.61
C ARG A 336 -7.63 -14.27 7.57
N GLU A 337 -8.02 -14.12 6.31
CA GLU A 337 -7.15 -13.66 5.23
C GLU A 337 -6.62 -12.25 5.51
N GLN A 338 -7.49 -11.32 5.90
CA GLN A 338 -7.10 -9.97 6.28
C GLN A 338 -6.11 -9.98 7.45
N LYS A 339 -6.36 -10.81 8.48
CA LYS A 339 -5.41 -10.98 9.60
C LYS A 339 -4.07 -11.51 9.12
N GLY A 340 -4.08 -12.50 8.23
CA GLY A 340 -2.88 -13.03 7.56
C GLY A 340 -2.10 -11.94 6.81
N MET A 341 -2.78 -11.17 5.98
CA MET A 341 -2.18 -10.03 5.26
C MET A 341 -1.60 -8.98 6.21
N ILE A 342 -2.30 -8.65 7.30
CA ILE A 342 -1.80 -7.69 8.31
C ILE A 342 -0.52 -8.24 8.95
N THR A 343 -0.48 -9.52 9.32
CA THR A 343 0.72 -10.13 9.91
C THR A 343 1.88 -10.21 8.91
N GLN A 344 1.60 -10.48 7.63
CA GLN A 344 2.63 -10.46 6.60
C GLN A 344 3.15 -9.04 6.37
N LYS A 345 2.26 -8.05 6.31
CA LYS A 345 2.63 -6.63 6.16
C LYS A 345 3.50 -6.18 7.33
N SER A 346 3.13 -6.51 8.57
CA SER A 346 3.94 -6.14 9.74
C SER A 346 5.29 -6.86 9.74
N HIS A 347 5.34 -8.15 9.37
CA HIS A 347 6.60 -8.87 9.23
C HIS A 347 7.52 -8.23 8.18
N ILE A 348 7.00 -7.94 6.98
CA ILE A 348 7.77 -7.27 5.92
C ILE A 348 8.26 -5.90 6.40
N HIS A 349 7.39 -5.12 7.04
CA HIS A 349 7.77 -3.82 7.57
C HIS A 349 8.90 -3.93 8.61
N ASN A 350 8.81 -4.91 9.52
CA ASN A 350 9.83 -5.15 10.53
C ASN A 350 11.16 -5.58 9.91
N VAL A 351 11.13 -6.46 8.91
CA VAL A 351 12.34 -6.89 8.17
C VAL A 351 12.96 -5.72 7.42
N LEU A 352 12.16 -4.93 6.70
CA LEU A 352 12.66 -3.74 5.99
C LEU A 352 13.24 -2.70 6.96
N ALA A 353 12.58 -2.48 8.11
CA ALA A 353 13.07 -1.56 9.13
C ALA A 353 14.34 -2.07 9.84
N LYS A 354 14.51 -3.40 9.94
CA LYS A 354 15.73 -4.02 10.43
C LYS A 354 16.86 -3.83 9.41
N GLN A 355 16.63 -4.20 8.16
CA GLN A 355 17.60 -4.03 7.07
C GLN A 355 18.02 -2.57 6.91
N ALA A 356 17.08 -1.63 6.96
CA ALA A 356 17.38 -0.20 6.85
C ALA A 356 18.20 0.34 8.03
N ARG A 357 18.11 -0.28 9.21
CA ARG A 357 18.96 0.06 10.36
C ARG A 357 20.34 -0.54 10.21
N GLU A 358 20.44 -1.81 9.81
CA GLU A 358 21.71 -2.50 9.56
C GLU A 358 22.51 -1.79 8.45
N THR A 359 21.86 -1.35 7.37
CA THR A 359 22.55 -0.59 6.30
C THR A 359 23.01 0.77 6.79
N ARG A 360 22.24 1.46 7.65
CA ARG A 360 22.67 2.73 8.26
C ARG A 360 23.88 2.54 9.16
N GLN A 361 23.86 1.52 10.02
CA GLN A 361 25.00 1.20 10.89
C GLN A 361 26.24 0.84 10.08
N ALA A 362 26.09 0.05 9.01
CA ALA A 362 27.20 -0.27 8.12
C ALA A 362 27.77 0.99 7.43
N LEU A 363 26.91 1.91 6.97
CA LEU A 363 27.36 3.18 6.39
C LEU A 363 28.08 4.07 7.42
N ASP A 364 27.63 4.08 8.67
CA ASP A 364 28.28 4.84 9.74
C ASP A 364 29.67 4.25 10.07
N HIS A 365 29.78 2.93 10.18
CA HIS A 365 31.07 2.27 10.37
C HIS A 365 32.03 2.52 9.21
N LEU A 366 31.55 2.41 7.96
CA LEU A 366 32.38 2.75 6.80
C LEU A 366 32.78 4.24 6.79
N ALA A 367 31.93 5.13 7.32
CA ALA A 367 32.27 6.54 7.44
C ALA A 367 33.34 6.79 8.50
N GLU A 368 33.30 6.06 9.62
CA GLU A 368 34.33 6.06 10.67
C GLU A 368 35.68 5.51 10.15
N GLU A 369 35.65 4.49 9.30
CA GLU A 369 36.84 3.89 8.68
C GLU A 369 37.37 4.68 7.47
N SER A 370 36.58 5.60 6.92
CA SER A 370 36.96 6.36 5.74
C SER A 370 38.10 7.34 6.04
N GLN A 371 39.21 7.20 5.31
CA GLN A 371 40.31 8.17 5.34
C GLN A 371 40.03 9.41 4.49
N LEU A 372 39.04 9.33 3.59
CA LEU A 372 38.69 10.40 2.65
C LEU A 372 37.88 11.51 3.33
N LEU A 373 36.97 11.14 4.23
CA LEU A 373 36.09 12.08 4.92
C LEU A 373 36.84 13.09 5.83
N PRO A 374 37.83 12.68 6.64
CA PRO A 374 38.61 13.61 7.44
C PRO A 374 39.45 14.58 6.60
N GLY A 375 39.96 14.13 5.44
CA GLY A 375 40.76 14.95 4.53
C GLY A 375 39.95 16.02 3.82
N HIS A 376 38.66 15.75 3.57
CA HIS A 376 37.77 16.66 2.86
C HIS A 376 36.39 16.78 3.54
N PRO A 377 36.29 17.51 4.66
CA PRO A 377 35.03 17.69 5.37
C PRO A 377 34.06 18.57 4.56
N MET A 378 32.81 18.11 4.43
CA MET A 378 31.76 18.90 3.78
C MET A 378 31.36 20.10 4.66
N PRO A 379 31.32 21.34 4.12
CA PRO A 379 30.83 22.51 4.84
C PRO A 379 29.37 22.34 5.25
N GLY A 380 29.06 22.46 6.54
CA GLY A 380 27.70 22.32 7.08
C GLY A 380 27.26 20.90 7.40
N ALA A 381 28.05 19.87 7.05
CA ALA A 381 27.86 18.53 7.61
C ALA A 381 28.41 18.53 9.04
N GLY A 382 27.54 18.82 10.01
CA GLY A 382 27.88 18.78 11.43
C GLY A 382 28.54 17.44 11.76
N ARG A 383 29.82 17.50 12.17
CA ARG A 383 30.51 16.34 12.74
C ARG A 383 29.69 15.89 13.95
N PRO A 384 29.27 14.61 14.05
CA PRO A 384 28.68 14.14 15.29
C PRO A 384 29.81 14.18 16.33
N LYS A 385 29.76 15.17 17.23
CA LYS A 385 30.59 15.16 18.42
C LYS A 385 30.09 14.01 19.26
N SER A 386 30.81 12.89 19.22
CA SER A 386 30.67 11.79 20.17
C SER A 386 30.65 12.37 21.59
N GLY A 387 29.46 12.42 22.18
CA GLY A 387 29.19 13.17 23.39
C GLY A 387 27.77 12.96 23.88
N PHE A 388 27.42 11.71 24.22
CA PHE A 388 26.40 11.24 25.18
C PHE A 388 25.06 12.01 25.37
N GLY A 389 24.59 12.86 24.45
CA GLY A 389 23.41 13.69 24.70
C GLY A 389 22.61 14.13 23.47
N GLU A 390 22.96 13.69 22.26
CA GLU A 390 22.36 14.19 21.01
C GLU A 390 21.33 13.24 20.39
N ASP A 391 20.98 12.15 21.07
CA ASP A 391 20.02 11.15 20.60
C ASP A 391 18.57 11.66 20.55
N PHE A 392 18.26 12.81 21.19
CA PHE A 392 16.92 13.38 21.23
C PHE A 392 16.61 14.31 20.04
N SER A 393 17.63 14.98 19.48
CA SER A 393 17.44 15.96 18.40
C SER A 393 17.38 15.30 17.02
N THR A 394 18.13 14.21 16.81
CA THR A 394 18.07 13.41 15.57
C THR A 394 16.84 12.52 15.47
N ALA A 395 16.08 12.34 16.56
CA ALA A 395 14.82 11.60 16.57
C ALA A 395 13.64 12.45 16.05
N MET A 396 13.74 13.78 16.11
CA MET A 396 12.74 14.74 15.62
C MET A 396 13.01 15.19 14.18
N ALA A 397 14.25 15.08 13.70
CA ALA A 397 14.57 15.31 12.30
C ALA A 397 14.06 14.14 11.46
N GLU A 398 13.13 14.46 10.56
CA GLU A 398 12.58 13.61 9.50
C GLU A 398 13.54 12.49 9.10
N LYS A 399 13.10 11.22 9.24
CA LYS A 399 13.92 9.99 9.03
C LYS A 399 14.97 10.22 7.93
N PRO A 400 16.25 10.41 8.27
CA PRO A 400 17.25 10.76 7.27
C PRO A 400 17.26 9.67 6.22
N VAL A 401 17.02 10.09 4.98
CA VAL A 401 17.02 9.22 3.82
C VAL A 401 18.45 8.66 3.74
N PRO A 402 18.66 7.36 3.48
CA PRO A 402 20.01 6.79 3.40
C PRO A 402 20.91 7.53 2.40
N SER A 403 20.30 8.20 1.40
CA SER A 403 20.97 9.11 0.47
C SER A 403 21.74 10.23 1.16
N ASP A 404 21.20 10.83 2.24
CA ASP A 404 21.83 11.95 2.93
C ASP A 404 23.16 11.57 3.59
N ARG A 405 23.30 10.31 4.01
CA ARG A 405 24.52 9.81 4.65
C ARG A 405 25.65 9.51 3.66
N VAL A 406 25.34 9.36 2.37
CA VAL A 406 26.34 9.12 1.32
C VAL A 406 26.87 10.43 0.73
N LYS A 407 26.11 11.54 0.84
CA LYS A 407 26.51 12.86 0.32
C LYS A 407 27.92 13.31 0.78
N PRO A 408 28.33 13.11 2.05
CA PRO A 408 29.69 13.44 2.49
C PRO A 408 30.79 12.73 1.67
N TRP A 409 30.59 11.46 1.30
CA TRP A 409 31.55 10.74 0.45
C TRP A 409 31.61 11.27 -0.97
N VAL A 410 30.46 11.61 -1.55
CA VAL A 410 30.43 12.19 -2.92
C VAL A 410 31.20 13.52 -2.93
N PHE A 411 30.93 14.38 -1.96
CA PHE A 411 31.65 15.64 -1.83
C PHE A 411 33.15 15.44 -1.56
N ALA A 412 33.50 14.53 -0.65
CA ALA A 412 34.90 14.24 -0.33
C ALA A 412 35.66 13.66 -1.53
N ALA A 413 35.00 12.85 -2.37
CA ALA A 413 35.58 12.34 -3.61
C ALA A 413 35.78 13.45 -4.66
N ASP A 414 34.79 14.33 -4.84
CA ASP A 414 34.89 15.44 -5.79
C ASP A 414 35.97 16.45 -5.36
N SER A 415 36.03 16.77 -4.07
CA SER A 415 37.05 17.67 -3.53
C SER A 415 38.45 17.05 -3.55
N ALA A 416 38.61 15.77 -3.27
CA ALA A 416 39.88 15.07 -3.46
C ALA A 416 40.32 15.09 -4.92
N LYS A 417 39.39 14.86 -5.85
CA LYS A 417 39.67 14.95 -7.29
C LYS A 417 40.15 16.36 -7.66
N ILE A 418 39.45 17.41 -7.22
CA ILE A 418 39.85 18.80 -7.49
C ILE A 418 41.23 19.09 -6.91
N ALA A 419 41.49 18.69 -5.65
CA ALA A 419 42.79 18.88 -5.01
C ALA A 419 43.91 18.17 -5.78
N THR A 420 43.70 16.95 -6.26
CA THR A 420 44.72 16.27 -7.09
C THR A 420 44.96 16.99 -8.41
N LEU A 421 43.92 17.50 -9.06
CA LEU A 421 44.06 18.26 -10.31
C LEU A 421 44.81 19.59 -10.08
N GLU A 422 44.54 20.26 -8.97
CA GLU A 422 45.24 21.48 -8.56
C GLU A 422 46.73 21.20 -8.32
N THR A 423 47.08 20.14 -7.57
CA THR A 423 48.49 19.78 -7.35
C THR A 423 49.23 19.43 -8.64
N VAL A 424 48.55 18.79 -9.60
CA VAL A 424 49.14 18.48 -10.91
C VAL A 424 49.34 19.77 -11.71
N ALA A 425 48.36 20.67 -11.70
CA ALA A 425 48.48 21.96 -12.37
C ALA A 425 49.62 22.80 -11.79
N GLU A 426 49.74 22.88 -10.46
CA GLU A 426 50.83 23.59 -9.78
C GLU A 426 52.20 22.99 -10.16
N LYS A 427 52.33 21.66 -10.22
CA LYS A 427 53.58 21.01 -10.64
C LYS A 427 53.91 21.23 -12.12
N ILE A 428 52.91 21.32 -12.99
CA ILE A 428 53.11 21.68 -14.40
C ILE A 428 53.57 23.13 -14.52
N GLU A 429 52.96 24.05 -13.76
CA GLU A 429 53.35 25.46 -13.74
C GLU A 429 54.78 25.65 -13.19
N GLU A 430 55.12 25.00 -12.07
CA GLU A 430 56.49 24.95 -11.55
C GLU A 430 57.48 24.41 -12.60
N GLY A 431 57.10 23.34 -13.30
CA GLY A 431 57.90 22.76 -14.38
C GLY A 431 58.09 23.71 -15.56
N GLN A 432 57.05 24.46 -15.93
CA GLN A 432 57.10 25.46 -16.99
C GLN A 432 58.03 26.63 -16.59
N VAL A 433 57.89 27.15 -15.37
CA VAL A 433 58.76 28.22 -14.85
C VAL A 433 60.22 27.76 -14.78
N ALA A 434 60.47 26.52 -14.36
CA ALA A 434 61.81 25.94 -14.34
C ALA A 434 62.38 25.79 -15.77
N LEU A 435 61.55 25.40 -16.75
CA LEU A 435 61.95 25.30 -18.15
C LEU A 435 62.28 26.68 -18.73
N GLU A 436 61.44 27.69 -18.49
CA GLU A 436 61.69 29.09 -18.87
C GLU A 436 62.97 29.64 -18.22
N GLY A 437 63.22 29.31 -16.95
CA GLY A 437 64.48 29.62 -16.27
C GLY A 437 65.69 28.93 -16.92
N SER A 438 65.55 27.68 -17.34
CA SER A 438 66.62 26.95 -18.02
C SER A 438 66.87 27.48 -19.44
N THR A 439 65.84 27.85 -20.19
CA THR A 439 65.99 28.38 -21.55
C THR A 439 66.62 29.76 -21.54
N THR A 440 66.24 30.62 -20.59
CA THR A 440 66.88 31.93 -20.39
C THR A 440 68.34 31.78 -19.99
N ALA A 441 68.68 30.88 -19.06
CA ALA A 441 70.07 30.58 -18.71
C ALA A 441 70.90 30.06 -19.91
N LEU A 442 70.31 29.20 -20.76
CA LEU A 442 70.96 28.74 -21.99
C LEU A 442 71.20 29.88 -22.99
N GLN A 443 70.23 30.78 -23.15
CA GLN A 443 70.39 31.98 -24.00
C GLN A 443 71.49 32.91 -23.46
N GLU A 444 71.65 33.04 -22.15
CA GLU A 444 72.76 33.79 -21.54
C GLU A 444 74.11 33.13 -21.80
N ILE A 445 74.19 31.81 -21.69
CA ILE A 445 75.40 31.04 -22.02
C ILE A 445 75.76 31.20 -23.51
N ASP A 446 74.78 31.12 -24.40
CA ASP A 446 74.97 31.29 -25.85
C ASP A 446 75.53 32.69 -26.20
N LYS A 447 74.99 33.74 -25.55
CA LYS A 447 75.54 35.11 -25.62
C LYS A 447 76.99 35.18 -25.13
N LEU A 448 77.34 34.51 -24.03
CA LEU A 448 78.71 34.49 -23.50
C LEU A 448 79.69 33.72 -24.40
N LEU A 449 79.22 32.70 -25.11
CA LEU A 449 79.98 31.94 -26.11
C LEU A 449 80.13 32.67 -27.46
N GLY A 450 79.64 33.91 -27.57
CA GLY A 450 79.76 34.74 -28.77
C GLY A 450 78.88 34.28 -29.93
N HIS A 451 77.92 33.39 -29.67
CA HIS A 451 76.83 33.14 -30.59
C HIS A 451 75.80 34.26 -30.36
N GLU A 452 75.98 35.38 -31.06
CA GLU A 452 74.87 36.32 -31.20
C GLU A 452 73.73 35.57 -31.89
N PRO A 453 72.49 35.62 -31.36
CA PRO A 453 71.37 35.11 -32.10
C PRO A 453 71.34 35.87 -33.42
N LYS A 454 71.60 35.17 -34.53
CA LYS A 454 71.21 35.68 -35.84
C LYS A 454 69.76 36.07 -35.67
N GLN A 455 69.47 37.37 -35.75
CA GLN A 455 68.14 37.84 -36.10
C GLN A 455 67.81 37.14 -37.41
N ALA A 456 67.17 35.97 -37.31
CA ALA A 456 66.32 35.49 -38.36
C ALA A 456 65.23 36.54 -38.41
N GLU A 457 65.38 37.44 -39.39
CA GLU A 457 64.27 38.20 -39.92
C GLU A 457 63.04 37.28 -39.96
N MET A 458 61.91 37.82 -39.52
CA MET A 458 60.60 37.26 -39.80
C MET A 458 60.46 37.14 -41.33
N GLU A 459 60.97 36.08 -41.92
CA GLU A 459 60.35 35.51 -43.10
C GLU A 459 59.09 34.82 -42.62
N ALA A 460 57.96 35.32 -43.12
CA ALA A 460 56.65 34.70 -43.04
C ALA A 460 56.72 33.31 -43.68
N GLY A 461 57.21 32.33 -42.93
CA GLY A 461 57.17 30.91 -43.23
C GLY A 461 55.99 30.29 -42.51
N ASP A 462 54.86 30.25 -43.21
CA ASP A 462 53.80 29.24 -43.14
C ASP A 462 53.83 28.31 -41.90
N THR A 463 53.25 28.76 -40.79
CA THR A 463 52.93 27.90 -39.63
C THR A 463 51.60 27.21 -39.89
N THR A 464 51.58 26.22 -40.78
CA THR A 464 50.49 25.26 -40.92
C THR A 464 50.92 23.87 -40.49
N GLU A 465 51.43 23.71 -39.27
CA GLU A 465 51.65 22.39 -38.66
C GLU A 465 51.97 22.58 -37.17
N GLU A 466 50.96 22.92 -36.34
CA GLU A 466 50.92 22.66 -34.89
C GLU A 466 49.65 23.27 -34.28
N ASP A 467 48.50 22.64 -34.54
CA ASP A 467 47.32 22.80 -33.67
C ASP A 467 46.37 21.59 -33.82
N ILE A 468 46.90 20.38 -33.56
CA ILE A 468 46.14 19.12 -33.67
C ILE A 468 45.53 18.70 -32.32
N TRP A 469 45.89 19.34 -31.19
CA TRP A 469 45.49 18.88 -29.86
C TRP A 469 44.43 19.73 -29.14
N LEU A 470 43.91 20.79 -29.75
CA LEU A 470 42.95 21.72 -29.10
C LEU A 470 41.52 21.71 -29.67
N THR A 471 41.14 20.73 -30.48
CA THR A 471 39.78 20.64 -31.04
C THR A 471 39.14 19.26 -30.86
N GLN A 472 38.89 18.83 -29.62
CA GLN A 472 37.85 17.83 -29.38
C GLN A 472 37.07 18.08 -28.10
N GLY A 473 36.05 18.92 -28.24
CA GLY A 473 35.12 19.23 -27.15
C GLY A 473 33.86 19.94 -27.62
N SER A 474 33.16 19.42 -28.64
CA SER A 474 31.73 19.70 -28.85
C SER A 474 31.10 18.79 -29.93
N GLU A 475 30.05 18.05 -29.52
CA GLU A 475 28.87 17.63 -30.30
C GLU A 475 29.02 16.81 -31.62
N HIS A 476 28.68 15.51 -31.60
CA HIS A 476 27.36 14.98 -32.00
C HIS A 476 27.36 13.48 -32.36
N LYS A 477 26.26 12.83 -31.94
CA LYS A 477 25.51 11.70 -32.52
C LYS A 477 26.01 10.98 -33.80
N THR A 478 25.81 9.66 -33.72
CA THR A 478 25.48 8.66 -34.78
C THR A 478 26.58 8.15 -35.70
N GLY A 479 26.69 6.81 -35.78
CA GLY A 479 27.04 6.12 -37.03
C GLY A 479 28.10 5.02 -36.96
N ALA A 480 27.63 3.77 -36.88
CA ALA A 480 28.12 2.57 -37.56
C ALA A 480 29.64 2.28 -37.74
N ARG A 481 30.06 1.17 -37.12
CA ARG A 481 30.94 0.09 -37.63
C ARG A 481 31.80 0.37 -38.87
N GLN A 482 33.12 0.14 -38.74
CA GLN A 482 33.80 -0.92 -39.49
C GLN A 482 35.21 -1.20 -38.94
N HIS A 483 35.51 -2.50 -38.82
CA HIS A 483 36.85 -3.04 -38.61
C HIS A 483 37.74 -2.74 -39.83
N ILE A 484 38.93 -2.19 -39.60
CA ILE A 484 40.07 -2.36 -40.54
C ILE A 484 41.28 -2.84 -39.74
N ARG A 485 41.85 -3.91 -40.27
CA ARG A 485 42.93 -4.73 -39.73
C ARG A 485 44.14 -4.48 -40.65
N HIS A 486 45.19 -3.86 -40.15
CA HIS A 486 46.52 -3.83 -40.80
C HIS A 486 47.56 -4.16 -39.71
N GLN A 487 47.97 -5.43 -39.63
CA GLN A 487 49.17 -5.97 -40.30
C GLN A 487 50.47 -5.27 -39.90
N SER A 488 51.07 -5.85 -38.85
CA SER A 488 52.50 -6.04 -38.66
C SER A 488 53.33 -5.95 -39.94
N LYS A 489 54.25 -4.99 -39.98
CA LYS A 489 55.55 -5.15 -40.62
C LYS A 489 56.61 -4.68 -39.61
N GLY A 490 57.41 -5.63 -39.15
CA GLY A 490 58.63 -5.34 -38.41
C GLY A 490 59.67 -4.71 -39.33
N SER A 491 60.39 -3.73 -38.79
CA SER A 491 61.70 -3.33 -39.29
C SER A 491 62.59 -2.99 -38.10
N THR A 492 63.54 -3.91 -37.87
CA THR A 492 64.93 -3.64 -37.50
C THR A 492 65.20 -2.63 -36.38
N ILE A 493 65.48 -3.21 -35.22
CA ILE A 493 66.27 -2.67 -34.11
C ILE A 493 67.50 -1.93 -34.66
N THR A 494 67.53 -0.61 -34.49
CA THR A 494 68.78 0.16 -34.38
C THR A 494 68.97 0.47 -32.91
N HIS A 495 70.14 0.11 -32.43
CA HIS A 495 70.52 -0.03 -31.04
C HIS A 495 70.98 1.32 -30.48
N ASP A 496 70.05 2.26 -30.18
CA ASP A 496 70.33 3.39 -29.26
C ASP A 496 69.06 4.15 -28.85
N ASP A 497 68.13 3.49 -28.16
CA ASP A 497 67.01 4.21 -27.55
C ASP A 497 66.64 3.64 -26.18
N ILE A 498 67.12 4.33 -25.14
CA ILE A 498 66.95 4.01 -23.70
C ILE A 498 65.46 4.03 -23.31
N TRP A 499 64.59 4.59 -24.14
CA TRP A 499 63.15 4.73 -23.92
C TRP A 499 62.33 3.51 -24.35
N SER A 500 62.92 2.52 -25.01
CA SER A 500 62.24 1.25 -25.35
C SER A 500 61.99 0.31 -24.15
N VAL A 501 62.50 0.66 -22.96
CA VAL A 501 62.40 -0.14 -21.73
C VAL A 501 61.19 0.23 -20.86
N ILE A 502 60.50 1.34 -21.14
CA ILE A 502 59.31 1.75 -20.37
C ILE A 502 58.05 1.39 -21.16
N ASP A 503 57.85 0.09 -21.39
CA ASP A 503 56.55 -0.41 -21.85
C ASP A 503 55.73 -0.83 -20.62
N GLY A 504 54.65 -0.08 -20.39
CA GLY A 504 53.81 -0.12 -19.19
C GLY A 504 53.01 -1.40 -19.03
N LYS A 505 53.63 -2.45 -18.47
CA LYS A 505 52.94 -3.63 -17.94
C LYS A 505 53.29 -3.87 -16.48
N LEU A 506 52.78 -3.01 -15.60
CA LEU A 506 52.64 -3.29 -14.17
C LEU A 506 51.16 -3.52 -13.86
N GLY A 507 50.78 -4.79 -13.83
CA GLY A 507 49.44 -5.21 -13.49
C GLY A 507 49.24 -6.67 -13.83
N LEU A 508 49.66 -7.55 -12.90
CA LEU A 508 49.15 -8.90 -12.61
C LEU A 508 50.16 -9.60 -11.69
N ILE A 509 50.09 -9.29 -10.40
CA ILE A 509 50.72 -10.11 -9.34
C ILE A 509 49.82 -11.34 -9.16
N GLY A 510 50.43 -12.51 -9.24
CA GLY A 510 49.78 -13.82 -9.28
C GLY A 510 49.13 -14.26 -7.97
N HIS A 511 48.08 -15.09 -8.13
CA HIS A 511 47.75 -16.13 -7.17
C HIS A 511 48.72 -17.30 -7.40
N GLU A 512 49.49 -17.65 -6.38
CA GLU A 512 50.17 -18.94 -6.31
C GLU A 512 49.22 -19.95 -5.67
N ASP A 513 48.78 -20.92 -6.48
CA ASP A 513 48.32 -22.22 -6.01
C ASP A 513 49.56 -23.10 -5.80
N HIS A 514 49.79 -23.56 -4.57
CA HIS A 514 50.71 -24.67 -4.29
C HIS A 514 49.94 -25.91 -3.87
N ILE A 515 50.32 -27.02 -4.52
CA ILE A 515 49.98 -28.42 -4.26
C ILE A 515 50.50 -28.87 -2.90
#